data_AF-A0A937P5U5-F1
#
_entry.id   AF-A0A937P5U5-F1
#
_cell.length_a   1.000
_cell.length_b   1.000
_cell.length_c   1.000
_cell.angle_alpha   90.00
_cell.angle_beta   90.00
_cell.angle_gamma   90.00
#
_symmetry.space_group_name_H-M   'P 1'
#
loop_
_entity.id
_entity.type
_entity.pdbx_description
1 polymer ?
#
loop_
_entity_poly.entity_id
_entity_poly.type
_entity_poly.pdbx_seq_one_letter_code
_entity_poly.pdbx_strand_id
1 'polypeptide(L)'
;GLTRKEFLKNLAGNFIIINNVSNEVKGTTTTTDGYRGSIPVTVIPKQISVDADNGITYDIEDWFSFSASSLYLRLQASFPGFHNLLKKAGLTQDNLNRYTFVSDNEFYTIFAPTDEALNSSGADTLSIEELKKFLRFHFVQGDFIFTDGIQPSGYYETARVDEKSTAFSTVFTELYIDPGYDIIVLPDKNGGQYLAVNESSVTNMLTGRSVGEGGTSAFPNVINTAVVHGINKVFLMEELNTR
;
A
#
# COMPACT_ATOMS: atom_id res chain seq x y z
N GLY A 1 -2.75 -17.11 13.53
CA GLY A 1 -1.56 -16.60 14.22
C GLY A 1 -1.84 -15.18 14.65
N LEU A 2 -1.08 -14.63 15.59
CA LEU A 2 -1.11 -13.19 15.83
C LEU A 2 -0.15 -12.55 14.83
N THR A 3 -0.61 -11.56 14.06
CA THR A 3 0.27 -10.78 13.17
C THR A 3 1.23 -9.93 14.00
N ARG A 4 2.45 -9.68 13.50
CA ARG A 4 3.39 -8.78 14.18
C ARG A 4 2.94 -7.32 14.10
N LYS A 5 2.23 -6.94 13.04
CA LYS A 5 1.65 -5.59 12.89
C LYS A 5 0.19 -5.63 12.45
N GLU A 6 -0.59 -4.72 13.00
CA GLU A 6 -2.00 -4.49 12.62
C GLU A 6 -2.19 -3.05 12.18
N PHE A 7 -3.09 -2.86 11.21
CA PHE A 7 -3.39 -1.56 10.61
C PHE A 7 -4.86 -1.20 10.84
N LEU A 8 -5.13 -0.38 11.85
CA LEU A 8 -6.49 0.03 12.19
C LEU A 8 -6.84 1.34 11.49
N LYS A 9 -7.80 1.28 10.56
CA LYS A 9 -8.31 2.47 9.88
C LYS A 9 -9.08 3.35 10.86
N ASN A 10 -8.75 4.64 10.90
CA ASN A 10 -9.47 5.64 11.69
C ASN A 10 -10.52 6.38 10.85
N LEU A 11 -11.38 7.17 11.51
CA LEU A 11 -12.44 7.93 10.85
C LEU A 11 -11.94 9.06 9.93
N ALA A 12 -10.67 9.48 10.09
CA ALA A 12 -10.04 10.47 9.23
C ALA A 12 -9.52 9.87 7.92
N GLY A 13 -9.52 8.54 7.76
CA GLY A 13 -8.99 7.86 6.58
C GLY A 13 -7.48 7.61 6.63
N ASN A 14 -6.87 7.66 7.82
CA ASN A 14 -5.51 7.17 8.07
C ASN A 14 -5.53 5.89 8.89
N PHE A 15 -4.33 5.39 9.23
CA PHE A 15 -4.15 4.18 10.02
C PHE A 15 -3.43 4.46 11.34
N ILE A 16 -3.88 3.76 12.38
CA ILE A 16 -3.12 3.50 13.59
C ILE A 16 -2.42 2.16 13.39
N ILE A 17 -1.12 2.12 13.67
CA ILE A 17 -0.28 0.95 13.52
C ILE A 17 0.00 0.39 14.91
N ILE A 18 -0.38 -0.86 15.12
CA ILE A 18 -0.09 -1.61 16.34
C ILE A 18 1.05 -2.57 16.02
N ASN A 19 2.10 -2.56 16.82
CA ASN A 19 3.19 -3.52 16.74
C ASN A 19 3.10 -4.49 17.93
N ASN A 20 2.63 -5.70 17.67
CA ASN A 20 2.43 -6.74 18.68
C ASN A 20 3.74 -7.35 19.21
N VAL A 21 4.89 -7.04 18.58
CA VAL A 21 6.21 -7.49 19.06
C VAL A 21 6.75 -6.53 20.12
N SER A 22 6.65 -5.22 19.87
CA SER A 22 7.11 -4.18 20.82
C SER A 22 6.02 -3.69 21.76
N ASN A 23 4.76 -4.06 21.53
CA ASN A 23 3.56 -3.48 22.13
C ASN A 23 3.44 -1.95 21.90
N GLU A 24 4.09 -1.44 20.85
CA GLU A 24 4.00 -0.02 20.49
C GLU A 24 2.73 0.24 19.67
N VAL A 25 2.06 1.35 19.93
CA VAL A 25 0.99 1.88 19.07
C VAL A 25 1.39 3.26 18.57
N LYS A 26 1.22 3.53 17.28
CA LYS A 26 1.54 4.83 16.70
C LYS A 26 0.64 5.19 15.53
N GLY A 27 0.69 6.46 15.12
CA GLY A 27 0.13 6.87 13.83
C GLY A 27 1.01 6.43 12.65
N THR A 28 0.85 7.09 11.51
CA THR A 28 1.64 6.77 10.31
C THR A 28 3.06 7.35 10.33
N THR A 29 3.40 8.14 11.35
CA THR A 29 4.76 8.62 11.60
C THR A 29 5.10 8.51 13.09
N THR A 30 6.36 8.74 13.43
CA THR A 30 6.86 8.71 14.81
C THR A 30 6.10 9.70 15.67
N THR A 31 5.59 9.23 16.81
CA THR A 31 4.96 10.06 17.83
C THR A 31 6.02 10.90 18.55
N THR A 32 5.67 12.12 18.93
CA THR A 32 6.57 13.01 19.68
C THR A 32 5.93 13.48 20.98
N ASP A 33 6.76 13.87 21.95
CA ASP A 33 6.33 14.40 23.25
C ASP A 33 5.48 15.67 23.04
N GLY A 34 4.20 15.57 23.39
CA GLY A 34 3.22 16.60 23.10
C GLY A 34 2.90 16.77 21.61
N TYR A 35 2.03 17.74 21.29
CA TYR A 35 1.59 17.93 19.91
C TYR A 35 2.69 18.57 19.04
N ARG A 36 3.19 17.83 18.05
CA ARG A 36 4.30 18.25 17.16
C ARG A 36 5.58 18.61 17.92
N GLY A 37 5.84 17.93 19.03
CA GLY A 37 7.11 18.02 19.75
C GLY A 37 8.30 17.59 18.89
N SER A 38 9.51 17.87 19.38
CA SER A 38 10.77 17.47 18.71
C SER A 38 11.40 16.21 19.29
N ILE A 39 10.90 15.73 20.44
CA ILE A 39 11.43 14.56 21.14
C ILE A 39 10.58 13.36 20.71
N PRO A 40 11.13 12.36 20.01
CA PRO A 40 10.39 11.15 19.65
C PRO A 40 10.10 10.33 20.92
N VAL A 41 8.87 9.81 21.01
CA VAL A 41 8.39 8.99 22.13
C VAL A 41 7.76 7.70 21.61
N THR A 42 7.96 6.63 22.36
CA THR A 42 7.35 5.33 22.10
C THR A 42 6.13 5.18 22.98
N VAL A 43 4.97 4.99 22.36
CA VAL A 43 3.70 4.88 23.08
C VAL A 43 3.36 3.41 23.27
N ILE A 44 3.30 2.98 24.53
CA ILE A 44 2.85 1.64 24.93
C ILE A 44 1.49 1.81 25.62
N PRO A 45 0.38 1.36 25.00
CA PRO A 45 -0.94 1.57 25.56
C PRO A 45 -1.14 0.73 26.82
N LYS A 46 -1.81 1.30 27.83
CA LYS A 46 -2.16 0.58 29.06
C LYS A 46 -3.65 0.33 29.09
N GLN A 47 -4.07 -0.94 29.08
CA GLN A 47 -5.49 -1.26 29.22
C GLN A 47 -6.02 -0.77 30.59
N ILE A 48 -7.14 -0.04 30.56
CA ILE A 48 -7.80 0.48 31.77
C ILE A 48 -9.23 -0.01 31.94
N SER A 49 -9.86 -0.52 30.88
CA SER A 49 -11.17 -1.17 31.00
C SER A 49 -11.02 -2.64 31.35
N VAL A 50 -11.77 -3.10 32.36
CA VAL A 50 -11.89 -4.52 32.69
C VAL A 50 -13.28 -5.09 32.39
N ASP A 51 -14.32 -4.24 32.29
CA ASP A 51 -15.73 -4.66 32.24
C ASP A 51 -16.56 -3.92 31.15
N ALA A 52 -16.00 -3.68 29.97
CA ALA A 52 -16.73 -3.03 28.88
C ALA A 52 -17.31 -4.08 27.90
N ASP A 53 -18.61 -3.98 27.61
CA ASP A 53 -19.34 -4.96 26.79
C ASP A 53 -19.03 -4.86 25.28
N ASN A 54 -18.58 -3.69 24.81
CA ASN A 54 -18.46 -3.36 23.40
C ASN A 54 -17.06 -2.88 22.97
N GLY A 55 -16.04 -3.08 23.82
CA GLY A 55 -14.68 -2.72 23.46
C GLY A 55 -13.69 -2.78 24.61
N ILE A 56 -12.43 -2.50 24.29
CA ILE A 56 -11.35 -2.38 25.27
C ILE A 56 -10.84 -0.93 25.20
N THR A 57 -10.78 -0.27 26.35
CA THR A 57 -10.22 1.07 26.52
C THR A 57 -8.78 0.99 26.98
N TYR A 58 -7.92 1.73 26.29
CA TYR A 58 -6.52 1.90 26.61
C TYR A 58 -6.24 3.36 26.96
N ASP A 59 -5.40 3.56 27.96
CA ASP A 59 -4.78 4.82 28.32
C ASP A 59 -3.51 5.02 27.49
N ILE A 60 -3.33 6.24 26.97
CA ILE A 60 -2.25 6.65 26.07
C ILE A 60 -1.79 8.05 26.48
N GLU A 61 -0.49 8.20 26.72
CA GLU A 61 0.07 9.43 27.28
C GLU A 61 0.38 10.51 26.23
N ASP A 62 0.45 10.16 24.93
CA ASP A 62 0.90 11.06 23.84
C ASP A 62 -0.02 11.09 22.60
N TRP A 63 0.12 12.16 21.81
CA TRP A 63 -0.66 12.38 20.59
C TRP A 63 -0.07 11.63 19.39
N PHE A 64 -0.86 10.77 18.76
CA PHE A 64 -0.44 10.14 17.51
C PHE A 64 -0.16 11.17 16.41
N SER A 65 1.00 11.02 15.79
CA SER A 65 1.42 11.85 14.67
C SER A 65 1.09 11.16 13.34
N PHE A 66 0.54 11.93 12.41
CA PHE A 66 0.16 11.44 11.08
C PHE A 66 0.87 12.24 10.00
N SER A 67 1.50 11.52 9.07
CA SER A 67 2.07 12.08 7.85
C SER A 67 1.95 11.07 6.72
N ALA A 68 1.88 11.55 5.49
CA ALA A 68 1.91 10.68 4.33
C ALA A 68 2.70 11.33 3.20
N SER A 69 3.60 10.56 2.60
CA SER A 69 4.19 10.89 1.32
C SER A 69 3.22 10.51 0.20
N SER A 70 3.18 11.30 -0.88
CA SER A 70 2.39 10.93 -2.06
C SER A 70 2.92 9.62 -2.66
N LEU A 71 2.04 8.87 -3.32
CA LEU A 71 2.42 7.63 -4.00
C LEU A 71 3.55 7.85 -5.02
N TYR A 72 3.52 8.97 -5.73
CA TYR A 72 4.57 9.37 -6.67
C TYR A 72 5.93 9.50 -5.98
N LEU A 73 6.01 10.30 -4.92
CA LEU A 73 7.26 10.52 -4.19
C LEU A 73 7.76 9.25 -3.50
N ARG A 74 6.84 8.41 -2.99
CA ARG A 74 7.19 7.11 -2.40
C ARG A 74 7.84 6.19 -3.41
N LEU A 75 7.20 6.00 -4.57
CA LEU A 75 7.75 5.12 -5.61
C LEU A 75 9.05 5.67 -6.19
N GLN A 76 9.15 7.00 -6.39
CA GLN A 76 10.39 7.64 -6.85
C GLN A 76 11.55 7.40 -5.89
N ALA A 77 11.32 7.48 -4.57
CA ALA A 77 12.36 7.33 -3.56
C ALA A 77 12.72 5.86 -3.26
N SER A 78 11.73 4.98 -3.19
CA SER A 78 11.92 3.59 -2.75
C SER A 78 12.08 2.59 -3.91
N PHE A 79 11.57 2.89 -5.10
CA PHE A 79 11.60 2.01 -6.29
C PHE A 79 11.92 2.79 -7.57
N PRO A 80 13.12 3.38 -7.67
CA PRO A 80 13.46 4.29 -8.75
C PRO A 80 13.39 3.65 -10.14
N GLY A 81 13.80 2.39 -10.32
CA GLY A 81 13.69 1.71 -11.62
C GLY A 81 12.23 1.51 -12.04
N PHE A 82 11.36 1.08 -11.12
CA PHE A 82 9.93 0.96 -11.38
C PHE A 82 9.29 2.30 -11.74
N HIS A 83 9.63 3.36 -11.00
CA HIS A 83 9.18 4.72 -11.27
C HIS A 83 9.65 5.22 -12.65
N ASN A 84 10.89 4.94 -13.03
CA ASN A 84 11.43 5.30 -14.35
C ASN A 84 10.70 4.59 -15.49
N LEU A 85 10.30 3.33 -15.31
CA LEU A 85 9.48 2.62 -16.30
C LEU A 85 8.08 3.23 -16.42
N LEU A 86 7.44 3.62 -15.31
CA LEU A 86 6.16 4.35 -15.33
C LEU A 86 6.28 5.66 -16.12
N LYS A 87 7.38 6.38 -15.94
CA LYS A 87 7.67 7.60 -16.70
C LYS A 87 7.92 7.31 -18.19
N LYS A 88 8.72 6.29 -18.52
CA LYS A 88 8.99 5.84 -19.90
C LYS A 88 7.69 5.44 -20.62
N ALA A 89 6.75 4.81 -19.91
CA ALA A 89 5.45 4.42 -20.42
C ALA A 89 4.47 5.59 -20.61
N GLY A 90 4.83 6.82 -20.21
CA GLY A 90 3.96 7.98 -20.25
C GLY A 90 2.80 7.90 -19.24
N LEU A 91 2.99 7.17 -18.14
CA LEU A 91 1.99 7.01 -17.08
C LEU A 91 2.15 8.05 -15.95
N THR A 92 3.04 9.03 -16.11
CA THR A 92 3.32 10.09 -15.14
C THR A 92 2.91 11.47 -15.64
N GLN A 93 2.59 12.35 -14.69
CA GLN A 93 2.49 13.80 -14.83
C GLN A 93 3.50 14.43 -13.89
N ASP A 94 4.75 14.53 -14.34
CA ASP A 94 5.88 14.97 -13.52
C ASP A 94 5.70 16.39 -12.97
N ASN A 95 5.03 17.26 -13.72
CA ASN A 95 4.70 18.63 -13.29
C ASN A 95 3.74 18.67 -12.09
N LEU A 96 2.97 17.60 -11.89
CA LEU A 96 2.00 17.47 -10.79
C LEU A 96 2.43 16.42 -9.75
N ASN A 97 3.55 15.72 -9.96
CA ASN A 97 3.99 14.58 -9.14
C ASN A 97 2.87 13.53 -8.97
N ARG A 98 2.25 13.12 -10.08
CA ARG A 98 1.10 12.19 -10.09
C ARG A 98 1.19 11.16 -11.21
N TYR A 99 0.42 10.08 -11.09
CA TYR A 99 0.23 9.09 -12.15
C TYR A 99 -1.08 9.35 -12.89
N THR A 100 -1.10 9.13 -14.21
CA THR A 100 -2.25 9.47 -15.08
C THR A 100 -3.45 8.55 -14.91
N PHE A 101 -3.26 7.38 -14.30
CA PHE A 101 -4.27 6.32 -14.16
C PHE A 101 -4.69 6.08 -12.71
N VAL A 102 -4.12 6.82 -11.76
CA VAL A 102 -4.42 6.69 -10.33
C VAL A 102 -5.36 7.83 -9.91
N SER A 103 -6.47 7.47 -9.29
CA SER A 103 -7.46 8.42 -8.76
C SER A 103 -7.19 8.76 -7.29
N ASP A 104 -7.45 10.00 -6.88
CA ASP A 104 -7.35 10.39 -5.46
C ASP A 104 -8.53 9.91 -4.61
N ASN A 105 -9.59 9.42 -5.26
CA ASN A 105 -10.82 8.97 -4.62
C ASN A 105 -10.88 7.44 -4.46
N GLU A 106 -9.83 6.75 -4.87
CA GLU A 106 -9.75 5.30 -4.85
C GLU A 106 -8.54 4.85 -4.03
N PHE A 107 -8.64 3.66 -3.46
CA PHE A 107 -7.57 3.05 -2.71
C PHE A 107 -6.76 2.12 -3.61
N TYR A 108 -5.44 2.08 -3.39
CA TYR A 108 -4.57 1.20 -4.15
C TYR A 108 -3.66 0.36 -3.26
N THR A 109 -3.42 -0.86 -3.68
CA THR A 109 -2.32 -1.71 -3.20
C THR A 109 -1.34 -1.89 -4.35
N ILE A 110 -0.10 -1.45 -4.17
CA ILE A 110 0.93 -1.50 -5.22
C ILE A 110 1.96 -2.54 -4.84
N PHE A 111 2.21 -3.48 -5.74
CA PHE A 111 3.32 -4.41 -5.63
C PHE A 111 4.46 -3.92 -6.52
N ALA A 112 5.37 -3.13 -5.95
CA ALA A 112 6.45 -2.48 -6.68
C ALA A 112 7.66 -3.42 -6.80
N PRO A 113 8.05 -3.85 -8.02
CA PRO A 113 9.20 -4.71 -8.20
C PRO A 113 10.52 -3.99 -7.91
N THR A 114 11.51 -4.71 -7.39
CA THR A 114 12.87 -4.19 -7.28
C THR A 114 13.53 -4.07 -8.65
N ASP A 115 14.60 -3.28 -8.72
CA ASP A 115 15.35 -3.07 -9.97
C ASP A 115 15.93 -4.39 -10.51
N GLU A 116 16.34 -5.31 -9.64
CA GLU A 116 16.82 -6.65 -10.03
C GLU A 116 15.71 -7.48 -10.68
N ALA A 117 14.49 -7.41 -10.14
CA ALA A 117 13.33 -8.12 -10.68
C ALA A 117 12.95 -7.58 -12.07
N LEU A 118 12.97 -6.26 -12.25
CA LEU A 118 12.67 -5.59 -13.51
C LEU A 118 13.70 -5.91 -14.61
N ASN A 119 14.99 -5.89 -14.24
CA ASN A 119 16.07 -6.21 -15.17
C ASN A 119 16.00 -7.68 -15.61
N SER A 120 15.67 -8.59 -14.68
CA SER A 120 15.54 -10.02 -14.97
C SER A 120 14.35 -10.33 -15.88
N SER A 121 13.29 -9.52 -15.84
CA SER A 121 12.12 -9.70 -16.69
C SER A 121 12.26 -9.07 -18.08
N GLY A 122 13.31 -8.28 -18.33
CA GLY A 122 13.48 -7.53 -19.58
C GLY A 122 12.37 -6.49 -19.81
N ALA A 123 11.77 -5.94 -18.74
CA ALA A 123 10.64 -5.02 -18.84
C ALA A 123 10.97 -3.74 -19.66
N ASP A 124 12.24 -3.38 -19.75
CA ASP A 124 12.73 -2.25 -20.52
C ASP A 124 12.67 -2.47 -22.04
N THR A 125 12.62 -3.72 -22.50
CA THR A 125 12.56 -4.11 -23.92
C THR A 125 11.14 -4.15 -24.50
N LEU A 126 10.12 -4.10 -23.63
CA LEU A 126 8.71 -4.12 -24.04
C LEU A 126 8.34 -2.88 -24.87
N SER A 127 7.39 -3.04 -25.79
CA SER A 127 6.79 -1.89 -26.47
C SER A 127 6.06 -0.99 -25.46
N ILE A 128 5.84 0.28 -25.79
CA ILE A 128 5.22 1.24 -24.86
C ILE A 128 3.82 0.77 -24.41
N GLU A 129 3.03 0.19 -25.31
CA GLU A 129 1.67 -0.27 -24.98
C GLU A 129 1.68 -1.53 -24.11
N GLU A 130 2.59 -2.48 -24.37
CA GLU A 130 2.78 -3.65 -23.51
C GLU A 130 3.31 -3.24 -22.14
N LEU A 131 4.26 -2.30 -22.10
CA LEU A 131 4.80 -1.76 -20.86
C LEU A 131 3.72 -1.09 -20.01
N LYS A 132 2.79 -0.33 -20.61
CA LYS A 132 1.66 0.25 -19.87
C LYS A 132 0.79 -0.83 -19.22
N LYS A 133 0.46 -1.89 -19.96
CA LYS A 133 -0.34 -3.01 -19.43
C LYS A 133 0.40 -3.75 -18.32
N PHE A 134 1.68 -4.04 -18.53
CA PHE A 134 2.56 -4.69 -17.56
C PHE A 134 2.65 -3.88 -16.25
N LEU A 135 2.90 -2.57 -16.33
CA LEU A 135 3.04 -1.73 -15.14
C LEU A 135 1.73 -1.59 -14.39
N ARG A 136 0.60 -1.39 -15.09
CA ARG A 136 -0.73 -1.27 -14.46
C ARG A 136 -1.17 -2.55 -13.74
N PHE A 137 -0.69 -3.71 -14.17
CA PHE A 137 -1.00 -4.98 -13.53
C PHE A 137 -0.45 -5.10 -12.10
N HIS A 138 0.56 -4.29 -11.75
CA HIS A 138 1.13 -4.23 -10.40
C HIS A 138 0.34 -3.33 -9.43
N PHE A 139 -0.70 -2.66 -9.91
CA PHE A 139 -1.57 -1.79 -9.12
C PHE A 139 -2.90 -2.50 -8.94
N VAL A 140 -3.21 -2.88 -7.70
CA VAL A 140 -4.53 -3.39 -7.30
C VAL A 140 -5.36 -2.19 -6.83
N GLN A 141 -6.61 -2.11 -7.26
CA GLN A 141 -7.52 -1.01 -6.95
C GLN A 141 -8.62 -1.45 -5.98
N GLY A 142 -9.21 -0.48 -5.27
CA GLY A 142 -10.35 -0.69 -4.37
C GLY A 142 -9.98 -0.95 -2.91
N ASP A 143 -8.86 -1.64 -2.64
CA ASP A 143 -8.54 -2.14 -1.29
C ASP A 143 -7.11 -1.83 -0.82
N PHE A 144 -6.98 -1.67 0.51
CA PHE A 144 -5.71 -1.76 1.21
C PHE A 144 -5.48 -3.22 1.64
N ILE A 145 -4.49 -3.86 1.05
CA ILE A 145 -4.08 -5.21 1.40
C ILE A 145 -2.79 -5.10 2.20
N PHE A 146 -2.87 -5.35 3.50
CA PHE A 146 -1.71 -5.42 4.38
C PHE A 146 -1.31 -6.88 4.63
N THR A 147 -0.14 -7.08 5.22
CA THR A 147 0.32 -8.39 5.69
C THR A 147 -0.27 -8.76 7.06
N ASP A 148 -1.40 -8.18 7.46
CA ASP A 148 -2.02 -8.42 8.77
C ASP A 148 -3.07 -9.55 8.75
N GLY A 149 -3.39 -10.07 7.56
CA GLY A 149 -4.35 -11.15 7.35
C GLY A 149 -5.80 -10.74 7.60
N ILE A 150 -6.11 -9.44 7.66
CA ILE A 150 -7.47 -8.94 7.87
C ILE A 150 -8.29 -9.05 6.59
N GLN A 151 -7.69 -8.76 5.44
CA GLN A 151 -8.36 -8.85 4.15
C GLN A 151 -8.60 -10.31 3.74
N PRO A 152 -9.78 -10.64 3.19
CA PRO A 152 -10.10 -12.01 2.80
C PRO A 152 -9.29 -12.45 1.58
N SER A 153 -8.97 -13.74 1.47
CA SER A 153 -8.43 -14.29 0.23
C SER A 153 -9.45 -14.13 -0.91
N GLY A 154 -9.03 -13.65 -2.08
CA GLY A 154 -9.97 -13.39 -3.16
C GLY A 154 -9.35 -12.85 -4.45
N TYR A 155 -10.20 -12.62 -5.44
CA TYR A 155 -9.84 -11.93 -6.66
C TYR A 155 -10.01 -10.43 -6.46
N TYR A 156 -8.96 -9.68 -6.76
CA TYR A 156 -8.92 -8.23 -6.65
C TYR A 156 -8.65 -7.60 -8.01
N GLU A 157 -9.37 -6.54 -8.32
CA GLU A 157 -9.18 -5.82 -9.58
C GLU A 157 -7.82 -5.12 -9.62
N THR A 158 -7.15 -5.21 -10.77
CA THR A 158 -5.94 -4.44 -11.06
C THR A 158 -6.25 -3.23 -11.93
N ALA A 159 -5.35 -2.25 -12.00
CA ALA A 159 -5.50 -1.12 -12.92
C ALA A 159 -5.25 -1.50 -14.40
N ARG A 160 -4.93 -2.77 -14.69
CA ARG A 160 -4.78 -3.27 -16.06
C ARG A 160 -6.15 -3.46 -16.68
N VAL A 161 -6.38 -2.75 -17.79
CA VAL A 161 -7.59 -2.90 -18.61
C VAL A 161 -7.47 -4.18 -19.44
N ASP A 162 -8.44 -5.06 -19.31
CA ASP A 162 -8.53 -6.34 -19.99
C ASP A 162 -8.96 -6.16 -21.46
N GLU A 163 -8.50 -7.06 -22.33
CA GLU A 163 -8.85 -7.08 -23.75
C GLU A 163 -10.35 -7.30 -24.00
N LYS A 164 -11.10 -7.84 -23.04
CA LYS A 164 -12.57 -7.97 -23.09
C LYS A 164 -13.31 -6.63 -22.96
N SER A 165 -12.61 -5.54 -22.61
CA SER A 165 -13.20 -4.21 -22.48
C SER A 165 -13.80 -3.73 -23.80
N THR A 166 -14.91 -3.01 -23.69
CA THR A 166 -15.63 -2.42 -24.83
C THR A 166 -15.69 -0.90 -24.69
N ALA A 167 -16.17 -0.21 -25.73
CA ALA A 167 -16.40 1.24 -25.68
C ALA A 167 -17.43 1.66 -24.60
N PHE A 168 -18.20 0.72 -24.06
CA PHE A 168 -19.28 0.98 -23.09
C PHE A 168 -19.01 0.39 -21.70
N SER A 169 -17.99 -0.45 -21.55
CA SER A 169 -17.65 -1.11 -20.29
C SER A 169 -16.17 -1.42 -20.24
N THR A 170 -15.51 -0.87 -19.21
CA THR A 170 -14.12 -1.19 -18.89
C THR A 170 -14.12 -2.41 -17.98
N VAL A 171 -13.43 -3.47 -18.43
CA VAL A 171 -13.19 -4.68 -17.64
C VAL A 171 -11.74 -4.64 -17.20
N PHE A 172 -11.51 -4.82 -15.91
CA PHE A 172 -10.17 -4.90 -15.35
C PHE A 172 -9.76 -6.36 -15.16
N THR A 173 -8.46 -6.63 -15.27
CA THR A 173 -7.94 -7.95 -14.94
C THR A 173 -7.94 -8.13 -13.44
N GLU A 174 -8.44 -9.28 -12.98
CA GLU A 174 -8.43 -9.63 -11.57
C GLU A 174 -7.23 -10.51 -11.22
N LEU A 175 -6.65 -10.29 -10.05
CA LEU A 175 -5.53 -11.05 -9.50
C LEU A 175 -5.96 -11.72 -8.21
N TYR A 176 -5.72 -13.03 -8.07
CA TYR A 176 -5.96 -13.71 -6.81
C TYR A 176 -4.86 -13.36 -5.80
N ILE A 177 -5.27 -12.92 -4.62
CA ILE A 177 -4.38 -12.56 -3.52
C ILE A 177 -4.89 -13.25 -2.25
N ASP A 178 -3.97 -13.85 -1.50
CA ASP A 178 -4.22 -14.52 -0.24
C ASP A 178 -3.45 -13.82 0.90
N PRO A 179 -4.05 -12.81 1.54
CA PRO A 179 -3.44 -12.11 2.68
C PRO A 179 -3.45 -13.02 3.91
N GLY A 180 -2.27 -13.30 4.45
CA GLY A 180 -2.09 -14.05 5.70
C GLY A 180 -1.47 -13.19 6.79
N TYR A 181 -1.25 -13.81 7.95
CA TYR A 181 -0.54 -13.16 9.06
C TYR A 181 0.95 -13.06 8.74
N ASP A 182 1.47 -11.83 8.68
CA ASP A 182 2.85 -11.48 8.33
C ASP A 182 3.28 -11.80 6.89
N ILE A 183 2.32 -12.12 6.01
CA ILE A 183 2.60 -12.54 4.64
C ILE A 183 1.44 -12.19 3.71
N ILE A 184 1.73 -11.87 2.45
CA ILE A 184 0.76 -11.89 1.37
C ILE A 184 1.22 -12.92 0.36
N VAL A 185 0.38 -13.91 0.07
CA VAL A 185 0.66 -14.96 -0.91
C VAL A 185 -0.05 -14.64 -2.21
N LEU A 186 0.69 -14.73 -3.31
CA LEU A 186 0.14 -14.69 -4.66
C LEU A 186 0.35 -16.09 -5.27
N PRO A 187 -0.72 -16.82 -5.59
CA PRO A 187 -0.61 -18.12 -6.21
C PRO A 187 -0.39 -18.03 -7.72
N ASP A 188 0.28 -19.04 -8.25
CA ASP A 188 0.35 -19.28 -9.70
C ASP A 188 -0.97 -19.86 -10.23
N LYS A 189 -1.10 -19.91 -11.56
CA LYS A 189 -2.29 -20.46 -12.24
C LYS A 189 -2.61 -21.92 -11.92
N ASN A 190 -1.65 -22.69 -11.42
CA ASN A 190 -1.80 -24.09 -11.05
C ASN A 190 -2.12 -24.27 -9.54
N GLY A 191 -2.24 -23.17 -8.80
CA GLY A 191 -2.45 -23.19 -7.34
C GLY A 191 -1.17 -23.38 -6.53
N GLY A 192 0.01 -23.34 -7.17
CA GLY A 192 1.29 -23.26 -6.48
C GLY A 192 1.58 -21.84 -5.98
N GLN A 193 2.67 -21.65 -5.25
CA GLN A 193 3.07 -20.34 -4.77
C GLN A 193 3.92 -19.61 -5.82
N TYR A 194 3.38 -18.54 -6.41
CA TYR A 194 4.13 -17.68 -7.33
C TYR A 194 5.07 -16.73 -6.58
N LEU A 195 4.53 -16.06 -5.56
CA LEU A 195 5.26 -15.09 -4.74
C LEU A 195 4.70 -15.08 -3.32
N ALA A 196 5.60 -14.90 -2.35
CA ALA A 196 5.26 -14.64 -0.95
C ALA A 196 5.91 -13.32 -0.53
N VAL A 197 5.10 -12.34 -0.15
CA VAL A 197 5.53 -11.03 0.33
C VAL A 197 5.48 -11.06 1.85
N ASN A 198 6.64 -11.30 2.47
CA ASN A 198 6.77 -11.35 3.93
C ASN A 198 6.87 -9.93 4.51
N GLU A 199 6.28 -9.73 5.69
CA GLU A 199 6.35 -8.46 6.41
C GLU A 199 7.80 -8.08 6.75
N SER A 200 8.18 -6.87 6.32
CA SER A 200 9.55 -6.34 6.30
C SER A 200 9.56 -4.79 6.34
N SER A 201 10.72 -4.17 6.15
CA SER A 201 10.85 -2.71 6.05
C SER A 201 10.39 -2.13 4.71
N VAL A 202 10.21 -2.97 3.68
CA VAL A 202 9.78 -2.56 2.34
C VAL A 202 8.34 -2.98 2.03
N THR A 203 7.59 -3.45 3.02
CA THR A 203 6.17 -3.78 2.93
C THR A 203 5.33 -2.83 3.76
N ASN A 204 4.02 -2.82 3.50
CA ASN A 204 3.07 -1.98 4.21
C ASN A 204 3.42 -0.48 4.22
N MET A 205 4.10 0.01 3.18
CA MET A 205 4.50 1.41 3.11
C MET A 205 3.31 2.27 2.72
N LEU A 206 2.69 2.87 3.74
CA LEU A 206 1.57 3.78 3.56
C LEU A 206 1.97 5.03 2.77
N THR A 207 1.07 5.44 1.89
CA THR A 207 1.12 6.66 1.09
C THR A 207 -0.22 7.37 1.18
N GLY A 208 -0.25 8.64 0.81
CA GLY A 208 -1.44 9.45 0.99
C GLY A 208 -1.22 10.91 0.63
N ARG A 209 -2.16 11.74 1.04
CA ARG A 209 -2.13 13.18 0.80
C ARG A 209 -2.61 13.94 2.04
N SER A 210 -2.13 15.17 2.18
CA SER A 210 -2.75 16.13 3.10
C SER A 210 -3.96 16.78 2.43
N VAL A 211 -5.03 16.89 3.18
CA VAL A 211 -6.29 17.56 2.84
C VAL A 211 -6.38 18.84 3.68
N GLY A 212 -6.37 20.00 3.03
CA GLY A 212 -6.41 21.30 3.69
C GLY A 212 -5.52 22.34 3.02
N GLU A 213 -5.54 23.58 3.53
CA GLU A 213 -4.73 24.69 3.02
C GLU A 213 -3.23 24.44 3.26
N GLY A 214 -2.54 23.98 2.22
CA GLY A 214 -1.11 24.27 2.00
C GLY A 214 -0.11 23.86 3.08
N GLY A 215 -0.38 22.85 3.92
CA GLY A 215 0.58 22.37 4.93
C GLY A 215 0.88 23.34 6.07
N THR A 216 0.19 24.48 6.13
CA THR A 216 0.32 25.50 7.19
C THR A 216 -0.73 25.37 8.28
N SER A 217 -1.74 24.51 8.09
CA SER A 217 -2.75 24.24 9.11
C SER A 217 -2.11 23.67 10.37
N ALA A 218 -2.54 24.19 11.52
CA ALA A 218 -2.07 23.71 12.83
C ALA A 218 -2.33 22.20 13.00
N PHE A 219 -3.42 21.69 12.41
CA PHE A 219 -3.84 20.29 12.40
C PHE A 219 -3.97 19.78 10.96
N PRO A 220 -2.93 19.17 10.38
CA PRO A 220 -3.00 18.63 9.03
C PRO A 220 -3.93 17.41 9.01
N ASN A 221 -4.96 17.44 8.17
CA ASN A 221 -5.78 16.27 7.92
C ASN A 221 -5.10 15.43 6.84
N VAL A 222 -4.54 14.28 7.20
CA VAL A 222 -3.92 13.37 6.24
C VAL A 222 -4.98 12.34 5.84
N ILE A 223 -4.94 11.85 4.60
CA ILE A 223 -5.71 10.68 4.17
C ILE A 223 -4.74 9.73 3.49
N ASN A 224 -4.71 8.47 3.92
CA ASN A 224 -4.00 7.42 3.22
C ASN A 224 -4.79 6.99 1.99
N THR A 225 -4.10 6.88 0.85
CA THR A 225 -4.71 6.51 -0.43
C THR A 225 -4.13 5.25 -1.02
N ALA A 226 -2.93 4.83 -0.62
CA ALA A 226 -2.39 3.56 -1.06
C ALA A 226 -1.37 2.95 -0.10
N VAL A 227 -1.17 1.64 -0.24
CA VAL A 227 -0.09 0.89 0.41
C VAL A 227 0.85 0.32 -0.64
N VAL A 228 2.15 0.41 -0.40
CA VAL A 228 3.18 -0.13 -1.31
C VAL A 228 3.91 -1.29 -0.65
N HIS A 229 4.08 -2.36 -1.41
CA HIS A 229 4.86 -3.55 -1.06
C HIS A 229 5.96 -3.76 -2.09
N GLY A 230 7.20 -3.85 -1.63
CA GLY A 230 8.33 -4.25 -2.46
C GLY A 230 8.27 -5.73 -2.78
N ILE A 231 8.44 -6.09 -4.05
CA ILE A 231 8.47 -7.47 -4.52
C ILE A 231 9.75 -7.78 -5.29
N ASN A 232 10.25 -9.00 -5.15
CA ASN A 232 11.48 -9.47 -5.82
C ASN A 232 11.20 -10.25 -7.12
N LYS A 233 9.94 -10.36 -7.53
CA LYS A 233 9.50 -10.99 -8.77
C LYS A 233 8.41 -10.13 -9.40
N VAL A 234 8.54 -9.82 -10.68
CA VAL A 234 7.52 -9.06 -11.43
C VAL A 234 6.23 -9.87 -11.58
N PHE A 235 5.12 -9.22 -11.87
CA PHE A 235 3.87 -9.90 -12.20
C PHE A 235 3.79 -10.23 -13.67
N LEU A 236 3.59 -11.51 -13.98
CA LEU A 236 3.35 -12.03 -15.32
C LEU A 236 1.97 -12.68 -15.35
N MET A 237 1.09 -12.17 -16.23
CA MET A 237 -0.30 -12.63 -16.31
C MET A 237 -0.40 -14.13 -16.63
N GLU A 238 0.51 -14.65 -17.44
CA GLU A 238 0.54 -16.05 -17.86
C GLU A 238 1.01 -17.04 -16.80
N GLU A 239 1.60 -16.55 -15.71
CA GLU A 239 2.07 -17.35 -14.58
C GLU A 239 1.16 -17.22 -13.35
N LEU A 240 0.60 -16.03 -13.11
CA LEU A 240 -0.25 -15.75 -11.95
C LEU A 240 -1.69 -16.28 -12.12
N ASN A 241 -2.37 -16.50 -11.00
CA ASN A 241 -3.80 -16.83 -10.99
C ASN A 241 -4.64 -15.56 -11.24
N THR A 242 -5.07 -15.36 -12.50
CA THR A 242 -5.85 -14.20 -12.94
C THR A 242 -7.17 -14.58 -13.61
N ARG A 243 -8.12 -13.64 -13.69
CA ARG A 243 -9.41 -13.79 -14.41
C ARG A 243 -9.71 -12.62 -15.34
#